data_AF-A0A3S1B6G9-F1
#
_entry.id   AF-A0A3S1B6G9-F1
#
_cell.length_a   1.000
_cell.length_b   1.000
_cell.length_c   1.000
_cell.angle_alpha   90.00
_cell.angle_beta   90.00
_cell.angle_gamma   90.00
#
_symmetry.space_group_name_H-M   'P 1'
#
loop_
_entity.id
_entity.type
_entity.pdbx_description
1 polymer ?
#
loop_
_entity_poly.entity_id
_entity_poly.type
_entity_poly.pdbx_seq_one_letter_code
_entity_poly.pdbx_strand_id
1 'polypeptide(L)'
;MSLRTLFLLCLAGFLGACSSEPPKPVQTQVLAQPKTDAPKDLGPLPAYQRELSGVLTGVPAGAEVELAMLIIDERGRPQGLMASSKIIGNSQPLPFKLRFNPEAFPAGARVELRGRASQSGQLILHLPSKIISQPATQAMGTLAFVQAP
;
A
#
# COMPACT_ATOMS: atom_id res chain seq x y z
N MET A 1 12.49 -36.73 -44.69
CA MET A 1 12.71 -35.41 -44.07
C MET A 1 11.58 -34.47 -44.47
N SER A 2 10.52 -34.38 -43.67
CA SER A 2 9.37 -33.49 -43.94
C SER A 2 8.52 -33.30 -42.67
N LEU A 3 9.13 -32.82 -41.58
CA LEU A 3 8.41 -32.50 -40.33
C LEU A 3 8.91 -31.23 -39.66
N ARG A 4 9.84 -30.50 -40.30
CA ARG A 4 10.52 -29.33 -39.74
C ARG A 4 9.90 -28.00 -40.18
N THR A 5 9.14 -28.01 -41.27
CA THR A 5 8.55 -26.80 -41.88
C THR A 5 7.20 -26.40 -41.27
N LEU A 6 6.52 -27.32 -40.56
CA LEU A 6 5.20 -27.04 -39.98
C LEU A 6 5.28 -26.27 -38.64
N PHE A 7 6.42 -26.31 -37.96
CA PHE A 7 6.57 -25.70 -36.63
C PHE A 7 6.80 -24.18 -36.66
N LEU A 8 7.25 -23.63 -37.80
CA LEU A 8 7.53 -22.21 -37.94
C LEU A 8 6.29 -21.35 -38.26
N LEU A 9 5.19 -21.96 -38.72
CA LEU A 9 3.97 -21.21 -39.05
C LEU A 9 3.11 -20.88 -37.83
N CYS A 10 3.29 -21.59 -36.71
CA CYS A 10 2.46 -21.41 -35.51
C CYS A 10 2.90 -20.20 -34.66
N LEU A 11 4.14 -19.72 -34.83
CA LEU A 11 4.67 -18.61 -34.02
C LEU A 11 4.29 -17.22 -34.57
N ALA A 12 3.80 -17.12 -35.81
CA ALA A 12 3.37 -15.86 -36.43
C ALA A 12 1.91 -15.47 -36.10
N GLY A 13 1.12 -16.37 -35.51
CA GLY A 13 -0.30 -16.13 -35.22
C GLY A 13 -0.59 -15.41 -33.89
N PHE A 14 0.39 -15.32 -32.98
CA PHE A 14 0.16 -14.81 -31.61
C PHE A 14 0.35 -13.30 -31.44
N LEU A 15 0.67 -12.55 -32.50
CA LEU A 15 0.85 -11.09 -32.46
C LEU A 15 -0.41 -10.28 -32.86
N GLY A 16 -1.56 -10.93 -33.02
CA GLY A 16 -2.81 -10.32 -33.52
C GLY A 16 -3.81 -9.81 -32.47
N ALA A 17 -3.41 -9.57 -31.22
CA ALA A 17 -4.32 -9.08 -30.17
C ALA A 17 -3.83 -7.77 -29.52
N CYS A 18 -3.45 -6.79 -30.34
CA CYS A 18 -3.50 -5.38 -29.99
C CYS A 18 -4.67 -4.77 -30.77
N SER A 19 -5.85 -4.72 -30.16
CA SER A 19 -6.95 -3.91 -30.70
C SER A 19 -7.25 -2.80 -29.72
N SER A 20 -6.95 -1.57 -30.17
CA SER A 20 -7.27 -0.30 -29.54
C SER A 20 -8.77 -0.12 -29.37
N GLU A 21 -9.21 0.24 -28.17
CA GLU A 21 -10.58 0.73 -27.95
C GLU A 21 -10.61 2.27 -28.03
N PRO A 22 -11.59 2.89 -28.73
CA PRO A 22 -11.63 4.34 -28.93
C PRO A 22 -12.10 5.10 -27.67
N PRO A 23 -11.65 6.36 -27.46
CA PRO A 23 -12.04 7.13 -26.28
C PRO A 23 -13.51 7.57 -26.37
N LYS A 24 -14.27 7.29 -25.30
CA LYS A 24 -15.65 7.74 -25.12
C LYS A 24 -15.70 9.25 -24.81
N PRO A 25 -16.72 10.01 -25.27
CA PRO A 25 -16.77 11.47 -25.15
C PRO A 25 -16.75 11.94 -23.69
N VAL A 26 -16.00 13.03 -23.47
CA VAL A 26 -15.83 13.72 -22.20
C VAL A 26 -17.19 14.22 -21.69
N GLN A 27 -17.70 13.59 -20.64
CA GLN A 27 -18.75 14.18 -19.82
C GLN A 27 -18.13 15.20 -18.87
N THR A 28 -18.78 16.37 -18.86
CA THR A 28 -18.57 17.56 -18.04
C THR A 28 -17.91 17.28 -16.69
N GLN A 29 -16.69 17.81 -16.52
CA GLN A 29 -15.99 17.85 -15.25
C GLN A 29 -16.76 18.74 -14.26
N VAL A 30 -17.63 18.12 -13.46
CA VAL A 30 -17.91 18.64 -12.13
C VAL A 30 -16.57 18.58 -11.38
N LEU A 31 -16.04 19.72 -10.95
CA LEU A 31 -14.85 19.75 -10.10
C LEU A 31 -15.12 18.85 -8.89
N ALA A 32 -14.52 17.67 -8.91
CA ALA A 32 -14.52 16.77 -7.79
C ALA A 32 -13.78 17.50 -6.66
N GLN A 33 -14.49 17.75 -5.56
CA GLN A 33 -13.87 18.05 -4.28
C GLN A 33 -12.77 17.00 -4.06
N PRO A 34 -11.55 17.41 -3.65
CA PRO A 34 -10.47 16.46 -3.44
C PRO A 34 -10.97 15.38 -2.49
N LYS A 35 -11.06 14.14 -3.01
CA LYS A 35 -11.41 12.95 -2.25
C LYS A 35 -10.34 12.80 -1.18
N THR A 36 -10.61 13.39 -0.02
CA THR A 36 -9.86 13.07 1.18
C THR A 36 -10.36 11.69 1.55
N ASP A 37 -9.58 10.66 1.25
CA ASP A 37 -9.73 9.37 1.90
C ASP A 37 -9.31 9.57 3.35
N ALA A 38 -10.19 10.22 4.13
CA ALA A 38 -10.17 10.09 5.58
C ALA A 38 -10.04 8.58 5.88
N PRO A 39 -9.27 8.18 6.91
CA PRO A 39 -9.01 6.79 7.20
C PRO A 39 -10.34 6.06 7.16
N LYS A 40 -10.45 5.11 6.22
CA LYS A 40 -11.68 4.38 5.90
C LYS A 40 -12.42 4.14 7.21
N ASP A 41 -13.67 4.58 7.34
CA ASP A 41 -14.40 4.35 8.57
C ASP A 41 -14.54 2.83 8.76
N LEU A 42 -13.74 2.29 9.67
CA LEU A 42 -13.67 0.86 9.95
C LEU A 42 -14.79 0.46 10.93
N GLY A 43 -15.68 1.38 11.33
CA GLY A 43 -16.69 1.15 12.35
C GLY A 43 -16.10 0.99 13.75
N PRO A 44 -16.84 0.42 14.72
CA PRO A 44 -16.30 0.14 16.05
C PRO A 44 -15.17 -0.89 15.98
N LEU A 45 -14.17 -0.78 16.86
CA LEU A 45 -13.08 -1.75 16.97
C LEU A 45 -13.61 -3.07 17.55
N PRO A 46 -13.53 -4.21 16.83
CA PRO A 46 -13.94 -5.49 17.38
C PRO A 46 -13.07 -5.91 18.57
N ALA A 47 -13.65 -6.58 19.56
CA ALA A 47 -12.95 -6.97 20.79
C ALA A 47 -11.73 -7.89 20.56
N TYR A 48 -11.74 -8.68 19.48
CA TYR A 48 -10.66 -9.57 19.08
C TYR A 48 -9.59 -8.88 18.20
N GLN A 49 -9.72 -7.58 17.90
CA GLN A 49 -8.74 -6.83 17.12
C GLN A 49 -8.06 -5.76 17.97
N ARG A 50 -6.89 -5.33 17.52
CA ARG A 50 -6.18 -4.15 18.05
C ARG A 50 -5.90 -3.19 16.91
N GLU A 51 -5.64 -1.93 17.25
CA GLU A 51 -5.49 -0.85 16.27
C GLU A 51 -4.20 -0.05 16.51
N LEU A 52 -3.40 0.14 15.47
CA LEU A 52 -2.42 1.23 15.41
C LEU A 52 -3.11 2.45 14.82
N SER A 53 -2.93 3.61 15.43
CA SER A 53 -3.48 4.87 14.91
C SER A 53 -2.45 5.99 14.98
N GLY A 54 -2.57 7.00 14.13
CA GLY A 54 -1.68 8.15 14.14
C GLY A 54 -1.93 9.09 12.97
N VAL A 55 -0.97 9.98 12.72
CA VAL A 55 -1.04 10.97 11.64
C VAL A 55 0.26 10.92 10.82
N LEU A 56 0.15 10.74 9.51
CA LEU A 56 1.27 10.80 8.58
C LEU A 56 1.46 12.24 8.09
N THR A 57 2.71 12.66 7.91
CA THR A 57 3.05 14.00 7.42
C THR A 57 4.09 13.92 6.31
N GLY A 58 4.15 14.97 5.48
CA GLY A 58 5.10 15.06 4.37
C GLY A 58 4.65 14.37 3.07
N VAL A 59 3.41 13.87 3.00
CA VAL A 59 2.89 13.19 1.80
C VAL A 59 2.23 14.20 0.85
N PRO A 60 2.70 14.35 -0.39
CA PRO A 60 2.11 15.27 -1.36
C PRO A 60 0.76 14.77 -1.89
N ALA A 61 -0.03 15.69 -2.43
CA ALA A 61 -1.30 15.37 -3.07
C ALA A 61 -1.14 14.39 -4.23
N GLY A 62 -2.02 13.40 -4.31
CA GLY A 62 -2.03 12.38 -5.35
C GLY A 62 -0.98 11.28 -5.18
N ALA A 63 -0.15 11.31 -4.13
CA ALA A 63 0.72 10.18 -3.82
C ALA A 63 -0.06 9.03 -3.18
N GLU A 64 0.20 7.81 -3.63
CA GLU A 64 -0.36 6.58 -3.08
C GLU A 64 0.48 6.12 -1.90
N VAL A 65 -0.06 6.21 -0.69
CA VAL A 65 0.58 5.73 0.53
C VAL A 65 0.15 4.30 0.81
N GLU A 66 1.13 3.43 1.03
CA GLU A 66 0.91 2.08 1.56
C GLU A 66 1.59 1.96 2.93
N LEU A 67 0.81 1.65 3.97
CA LEU A 67 1.28 1.31 5.30
C LEU A 67 1.16 -0.20 5.52
N ALA A 68 2.16 -0.80 6.16
CA ALA A 68 2.18 -2.22 6.47
C ALA A 68 2.78 -2.48 7.85
N MET A 69 2.10 -3.31 8.64
CA MET A 69 2.64 -3.94 9.85
C MET A 69 3.21 -5.29 9.45
N LEU A 70 4.53 -5.43 9.54
CA LEU A 70 5.29 -6.54 9.00
C LEU A 70 6.02 -7.29 10.12
N ILE A 71 6.04 -8.61 10.02
CA ILE A 71 6.94 -9.47 10.79
C ILE A 71 8.30 -9.45 10.09
N ILE A 72 9.36 -9.12 10.82
CA ILE A 72 10.71 -8.91 10.32
C ILE A 72 11.67 -9.89 11.01
N ASP A 73 12.51 -10.57 10.22
CA ASP A 73 13.57 -11.43 10.76
C ASP A 73 14.76 -10.62 11.34
N GLU A 74 15.72 -11.33 11.91
CA GLU A 74 16.95 -10.73 12.46
C GLU A 74 17.77 -9.99 11.40
N ARG A 75 17.67 -10.41 10.13
CA ARG A 75 18.35 -9.78 8.99
C ARG A 75 17.59 -8.58 8.40
N GLY A 76 16.49 -8.16 9.03
CA GLY A 76 15.70 -7.00 8.60
C GLY A 76 14.75 -7.28 7.43
N ARG A 77 14.57 -8.55 7.04
CA ARG A 77 13.75 -8.97 5.89
C ARG A 77 12.31 -9.24 6.32
N PRO A 78 11.31 -8.77 5.56
CA PRO A 78 9.92 -9.12 5.81
C PRO A 78 9.67 -10.62 5.65
N GLN A 79 9.04 -11.23 6.65
CA GLN A 79 8.65 -12.65 6.70
C GLN A 79 7.13 -12.82 6.63
N GLY A 80 6.36 -11.79 6.99
CA GLY A 80 4.91 -11.85 6.97
C GLY A 80 4.26 -10.47 7.08
N LEU A 81 3.00 -10.39 6.64
CA LEU A 81 2.15 -9.22 6.72
C LEU A 81 1.07 -9.45 7.77
N MET A 82 1.00 -8.59 8.79
CA MET A 82 -0.04 -8.64 9.82
C MET A 82 -1.25 -7.78 9.45
N ALA A 83 -1.00 -6.60 8.89
CA ALA A 83 -2.04 -5.67 8.46
C ALA A 83 -1.47 -4.69 7.43
N SER A 84 -2.33 -4.20 6.53
CA SER A 84 -1.97 -3.15 5.58
C SER A 84 -3.11 -2.14 5.39
N SER A 85 -2.76 -0.91 5.01
CA SER A 85 -3.71 0.12 4.60
C SER A 85 -3.16 0.89 3.41
N LYS A 86 -4.06 1.39 2.56
CA LYS A 86 -3.75 2.30 1.45
C LYS A 86 -4.49 3.61 1.64
N ILE A 87 -3.80 4.74 1.42
CA ILE A 87 -4.33 6.09 1.63
C ILE A 87 -3.84 6.97 0.48
N ILE A 88 -4.70 7.81 -0.08
CA ILE A 88 -4.30 8.81 -1.07
C ILE A 88 -3.88 10.11 -0.37
N GLY A 89 -2.69 10.59 -0.70
CA GLY A 89 -2.18 11.85 -0.19
C GLY A 89 -2.96 13.05 -0.70
N ASN A 90 -3.09 14.06 0.15
CA ASN A 90 -3.81 15.31 -0.15
C ASN A 90 -3.03 16.57 0.28
N SER A 91 -1.71 16.45 0.50
CA SER A 91 -0.84 17.51 1.05
C SER A 91 -1.24 18.03 2.44
N GLN A 92 -2.10 17.32 3.17
CA GLN A 92 -2.46 17.60 4.55
C GLN A 92 -1.95 16.49 5.48
N PRO A 93 -1.92 16.70 6.81
CA PRO A 93 -1.69 15.61 7.75
C PRO A 93 -2.73 14.49 7.53
N LEU A 94 -2.27 13.27 7.30
CA LEU A 94 -3.11 12.12 6.93
C LEU A 94 -3.32 11.20 8.13
N PRO A 95 -4.48 11.23 8.80
CA PRO A 95 -4.75 10.27 9.86
C PRO A 95 -4.83 8.85 9.30
N PHE A 96 -4.31 7.87 10.03
CA PHE A 96 -4.37 6.46 9.67
C PHE A 96 -4.89 5.61 10.82
N LYS A 97 -5.51 4.48 10.47
CA LYS A 97 -5.86 3.39 11.36
C LYS A 97 -5.45 2.08 10.70
N LEU A 98 -4.84 1.20 11.48
CA LEU A 98 -4.40 -0.11 11.02
C LEU A 98 -4.79 -1.16 12.05
N ARG A 99 -5.82 -1.96 11.72
CA ARG A 99 -6.30 -3.02 12.60
C ARG A 99 -5.59 -4.34 12.33
N PHE A 100 -5.28 -5.07 13.40
CA PHE A 100 -4.58 -6.34 13.33
C PHE A 100 -5.12 -7.34 14.37
N ASN A 101 -4.93 -8.63 14.11
CA ASN A 101 -5.19 -9.69 15.08
C ASN A 101 -4.02 -9.77 16.07
N PRO A 102 -4.21 -9.49 17.37
CA PRO A 102 -3.15 -9.59 18.37
C PRO A 102 -2.65 -11.02 18.60
N GLU A 103 -3.45 -12.05 18.33
CA GLU A 103 -3.06 -13.45 18.50
C GLU A 103 -2.02 -13.90 17.47
N ALA A 104 -1.93 -13.21 16.34
CA ALA A 104 -0.93 -13.47 15.30
C ALA A 104 0.43 -12.79 15.58
N PHE A 105 0.56 -12.11 16.72
CA PHE A 105 1.79 -11.40 17.07
C PHE A 105 2.90 -12.39 17.48
N PRO A 106 4.09 -12.32 16.86
CA PRO A 106 5.13 -13.32 17.07
C PRO A 106 5.83 -13.17 18.42
N ALA A 107 6.18 -14.30 19.05
CA ALA A 107 6.98 -14.31 20.28
C ALA A 107 8.50 -14.20 20.04
N GLY A 108 8.98 -14.54 18.83
CA GLY A 108 10.41 -14.62 18.50
C GLY A 108 10.83 -13.82 17.26
N ALA A 109 9.95 -12.96 16.75
CA ALA A 109 10.26 -12.07 15.64
C ALA A 109 9.88 -10.64 15.97
N ARG A 110 10.54 -9.71 15.29
CA ARG A 110 10.29 -8.27 15.44
C ARG A 110 9.09 -7.89 14.58
N VAL A 111 8.23 -7.01 15.09
CA VAL A 111 7.19 -6.40 14.28
C VAL A 111 7.54 -4.94 14.00
N GLU A 112 7.43 -4.51 12.75
CA GLU A 112 7.66 -3.13 12.34
C GLU A 112 6.46 -2.57 11.58
N LEU A 113 6.12 -1.32 11.85
CA LEU A 113 5.33 -0.48 10.95
C LEU A 113 6.28 0.12 9.90
N ARG A 114 6.01 -0.18 8.64
CA ARG A 114 6.68 0.41 7.47
C ARG A 114 5.66 1.12 6.60
N GLY A 115 6.15 2.09 5.84
CA GLY A 115 5.33 2.88 4.94
C GLY A 115 6.11 3.27 3.69
N ARG A 116 5.41 3.34 2.56
CA ARG A 116 5.94 3.89 1.32
C ARG A 116 4.90 4.80 0.68
N ALA A 117 5.36 5.84 -0.01
CA ALA A 117 4.51 6.66 -0.86
C ALA A 117 5.05 6.66 -2.29
N SER A 118 4.17 6.40 -3.24
CA SER A 118 4.50 6.38 -4.66
C SER A 118 3.69 7.41 -5.42
N GLN A 119 4.25 7.98 -6.48
CA GLN A 119 3.54 8.87 -7.39
C GLN A 119 3.86 8.44 -8.82
N SER A 120 2.83 8.23 -9.63
CA SER A 120 2.99 7.74 -11.02
C SER A 120 3.83 6.46 -11.13
N GLY A 121 3.69 5.55 -10.16
CA GLY A 121 4.44 4.29 -10.09
C GLY A 121 5.87 4.42 -9.55
N GLN A 122 6.38 5.63 -9.30
CA GLN A 122 7.70 5.86 -8.74
C GLN A 122 7.62 5.98 -7.22
N LEU A 123 8.49 5.27 -6.48
CA LEU A 123 8.65 5.45 -5.04
C LEU A 123 9.29 6.82 -4.80
N ILE A 124 8.60 7.68 -4.05
CA ILE A 124 9.07 9.05 -3.75
C ILE A 124 9.40 9.24 -2.28
N LEU A 125 8.74 8.51 -1.38
CA LEU A 125 8.94 8.65 0.07
C LEU A 125 8.91 7.29 0.75
N HIS A 126 9.59 7.21 1.89
CA HIS A 126 9.44 6.09 2.82
C HIS A 126 9.23 6.58 4.26
N LEU A 127 8.57 5.75 5.06
CA LEU A 127 8.48 5.96 6.50
C LEU A 127 9.68 5.28 7.17
N PRO A 128 10.42 5.98 8.05
CA PRO A 128 11.42 5.32 8.89
C PRO A 128 10.77 4.22 9.73
N SER A 129 11.32 3.00 9.70
CA SER A 129 10.76 1.84 10.41
C SER A 129 10.45 2.16 11.87
N LYS A 130 9.25 1.79 12.33
CA LYS A 130 8.84 1.90 13.74
C LYS A 130 8.62 0.51 14.31
N ILE A 131 9.36 0.16 15.35
CA ILE A 131 9.18 -1.12 16.05
C ILE A 131 7.86 -1.07 16.82
N ILE A 132 7.07 -2.14 16.70
CA ILE A 132 5.87 -2.37 17.48
C ILE A 132 6.21 -3.44 18.51
N SER A 133 6.26 -3.07 19.78
CA SER A 133 6.71 -3.98 20.86
C SER A 133 5.60 -4.79 21.49
N GLN A 134 4.34 -4.35 21.36
CA GLN A 134 3.20 -4.97 22.03
C GLN A 134 2.02 -5.20 21.07
N PRO A 135 1.31 -6.33 21.19
CA PRO A 135 0.07 -6.61 20.47
C PRO A 135 -1.12 -5.87 21.09
N ALA A 136 -1.00 -4.55 21.24
CA ALA A 136 -2.00 -3.70 21.89
C ALA A 136 -2.44 -2.56 20.97
N THR A 137 -3.63 -2.03 21.25
CA THR A 137 -4.09 -0.79 20.63
C THR A 137 -3.19 0.34 21.11
N GLN A 138 -2.63 1.10 20.17
CA GLN A 138 -1.67 2.16 20.48
C GLN A 138 -1.76 3.32 19.51
N ALA A 139 -1.55 4.52 20.04
CA ALA A 139 -1.43 5.75 19.27
C ALA A 139 0.06 6.01 18.98
N MET A 140 0.41 6.08 17.70
CA MET A 140 1.76 6.29 17.18
C MET A 140 2.16 7.76 17.10
N GLY A 141 1.22 8.68 17.37
CA GLY A 141 1.41 10.12 17.21
C GLY A 141 1.62 10.52 15.75
N THR A 142 2.45 11.54 15.54
CA THR A 142 2.79 12.03 14.21
C THR A 142 4.03 11.33 13.65
N LEU A 143 3.90 10.77 12.45
CA LEU A 143 4.95 10.06 11.74
C LEU A 143 5.27 10.82 10.44
N ALA A 144 6.53 11.21 10.27
CA ALA A 144 6.99 11.91 9.07
C ALA A 144 7.54 10.92 8.03
N PHE A 145 7.04 11.04 6.80
CA PHE A 145 7.69 10.45 5.65
C PHE A 145 8.95 11.24 5.30
N VAL A 146 9.96 10.54 4.81
CA VAL A 146 11.22 11.12 4.32
C VAL A 146 11.46 10.69 2.88
N GLN A 147 12.35 11.38 2.17
CA GLN A 147 12.68 11.08 0.79
C GLN A 147 13.16 9.64 0.64
N ALA A 148 12.68 8.96 -0.41
CA ALA A 148 13.21 7.66 -0.79
C ALA A 148 14.68 7.79 -1.25
N PRO A 149 15.53 6.78 -0.95
CA PRO A 149 16.93 6.75 -1.39
C PRO A 149 17.08 6.58 -2.90
#